data_AF-A0A529U2Z4-F1
#
_entry.id   AF-A0A529U2Z4-F1
#
_cell.length_a   1.000
_cell.length_b   1.000
_cell.length_c   1.000
_cell.angle_alpha   90.00
_cell.angle_beta   90.00
_cell.angle_gamma   90.00
#
_symmetry.space_group_name_H-M   'P 1'
#
loop_
_entity.id
_entity.type
_entity.pdbx_description
1 polymer ?
#
loop_
_entity_poly.entity_id
_entity_poly.type
_entity_poly.pdbx_seq_one_letter_code
_entity_poly.pdbx_strand_id
1 'polypeptide(L)'
;MAAILDVNATVNALVDAIQKQAKQGWTTISALVTQQAKMMAQQAAWIVESSIAGALKQDPALQRLFADQLADSVRGLASDVAALTILTLEKVWNAVVKVLWGAINKALASASMGLLALPAL
;
A
#
# COMPACT_ATOMS: atom_id res chain seq x y z
N MET A 1 30.60 -30.28 2.59
CA MET A 1 31.03 -29.06 1.86
C MET A 1 30.15 -27.92 2.33
N ALA A 2 30.74 -26.76 2.66
CA ALA A 2 29.95 -25.58 3.02
C ALA A 2 29.10 -25.16 1.81
N ALA A 3 27.84 -24.80 2.05
CA ALA A 3 26.98 -24.26 1.02
C ALA A 3 27.42 -22.83 0.70
N ILE A 4 27.99 -22.62 -0.48
CA ILE A 4 28.32 -21.29 -0.97
C ILE A 4 27.00 -20.60 -1.33
N LEU A 5 26.88 -19.31 -0.99
CA LEU A 5 25.72 -18.51 -1.34
C LEU A 5 25.62 -18.41 -2.87
N ASP A 6 24.52 -18.91 -3.43
CA ASP A 6 24.22 -18.77 -4.85
C ASP A 6 23.65 -17.36 -5.10
N VAL A 7 24.47 -16.51 -5.71
CA VAL A 7 24.12 -15.11 -5.98
C VAL A 7 22.92 -15.02 -6.91
N ASN A 8 22.86 -15.82 -7.97
CA ASN A 8 21.78 -15.73 -8.96
C ASN A 8 20.46 -16.21 -8.38
N ALA A 9 20.47 -17.33 -7.65
CA ALA A 9 19.28 -17.80 -6.95
C ALA A 9 18.80 -16.79 -5.90
N THR A 10 19.73 -16.14 -5.19
CA THR A 10 19.41 -15.11 -4.19
C THR A 10 18.80 -13.87 -4.84
N VAL A 11 19.36 -13.39 -5.96
CA VAL A 11 18.83 -12.24 -6.72
C VAL A 11 17.42 -12.55 -7.23
N ASN A 12 17.20 -13.72 -7.82
CA ASN A 12 15.87 -14.11 -8.31
C ASN A 12 14.85 -14.18 -7.16
N ALA A 13 15.19 -14.84 -6.05
CA ALA A 13 14.33 -14.91 -4.87
C ALA A 13 14.02 -13.52 -4.29
N LEU A 14 14.99 -12.60 -4.33
CA LEU A 14 14.83 -11.23 -3.85
C LEU A 14 13.83 -10.45 -4.72
N VAL A 15 14.01 -10.49 -6.04
CA VAL A 15 13.12 -9.83 -7.00
C VAL A 15 11.71 -10.38 -6.87
N ASP A 16 11.54 -11.71 -6.82
CA ASP A 16 10.24 -12.36 -6.66
C ASP A 16 9.55 -11.94 -5.35
N ALA A 17 10.30 -11.87 -4.26
CA ALA A 17 9.78 -11.47 -2.95
C ALA A 17 9.28 -10.01 -2.97
N ILE A 18 10.05 -9.09 -3.57
CA ILE A 18 9.67 -7.69 -3.74
C ILE A 18 8.42 -7.57 -4.61
N GLN A 19 8.43 -8.19 -5.80
CA GLN A 19 7.31 -8.13 -6.73
C GLN A 19 6.02 -8.67 -6.11
N LYS A 20 6.10 -9.79 -5.39
CA LYS A 20 4.95 -10.39 -4.70
C LYS A 20 4.34 -9.42 -3.69
N GLN A 21 5.15 -8.83 -2.80
CA GLN A 21 4.65 -7.92 -1.76
C GLN A 21 4.12 -6.61 -2.36
N ALA A 22 4.85 -6.03 -3.32
CA ALA A 22 4.43 -4.80 -4.00
C ALA A 22 3.09 -5.00 -4.73
N LYS A 23 2.93 -6.12 -5.44
CA LYS A 23 1.67 -6.46 -6.12
C LYS A 23 0.52 -6.64 -5.14
N GLN A 24 0.73 -7.34 -4.03
CA GLN A 24 -0.30 -7.52 -2.99
C GLN A 24 -0.72 -6.18 -2.36
N GLY A 25 0.25 -5.31 -2.07
CA GLY A 25 0.00 -3.96 -1.57
C GLY A 25 -0.81 -3.13 -2.56
N TRP A 26 -0.39 -3.12 -3.83
CA TRP A 26 -1.12 -2.43 -4.90
C TRP A 26 -2.55 -2.95 -5.06
N THR A 27 -2.77 -4.27 -5.05
CA THR A 27 -4.13 -4.83 -5.12
C THR A 27 -5.01 -4.30 -3.99
N THR A 28 -4.49 -4.23 -2.76
CA THR A 28 -5.22 -3.71 -1.60
C THR A 28 -5.56 -2.22 -1.77
N ILE A 29 -4.56 -1.41 -2.14
CA ILE A 29 -4.73 0.04 -2.38
C ILE A 29 -5.74 0.29 -3.50
N SER A 30 -5.59 -0.40 -4.64
CA SER A 30 -6.45 -0.21 -5.81
C SER A 30 -7.92 -0.58 -5.53
N ALA A 31 -8.16 -1.61 -4.70
CA ALA A 31 -9.51 -2.01 -4.31
C ALA A 31 -10.17 -0.93 -3.44
N LEU A 32 -9.44 -0.41 -2.44
CA LEU A 32 -9.90 0.69 -1.59
C LEU A 32 -10.22 1.94 -2.42
N VAL A 33 -9.27 2.37 -3.27
CA VAL A 33 -9.42 3.55 -4.12
C VAL A 33 -10.63 3.41 -5.03
N THR A 34 -10.81 2.25 -5.65
CA THR A 34 -11.95 2.00 -6.54
C THR A 34 -13.28 2.11 -5.80
N GLN A 35 -13.37 1.55 -4.60
CA GLN A 35 -14.58 1.62 -3.78
C GLN A 35 -14.88 3.05 -3.33
N GLN A 36 -13.89 3.77 -2.79
CA GLN A 36 -14.07 5.14 -2.30
C GLN A 36 -14.35 6.12 -3.45
N ALA A 37 -13.64 5.99 -4.58
CA ALA A 37 -13.86 6.83 -5.76
C ALA A 37 -15.28 6.71 -6.31
N LYS A 38 -15.87 5.50 -6.30
CA LYS A 38 -17.26 5.31 -6.73
C LYS A 38 -18.24 6.08 -5.83
N MET A 39 -18.06 6.01 -4.51
CA MET A 39 -18.90 6.73 -3.56
C MET A 39 -18.78 8.25 -3.72
N MET A 40 -17.55 8.75 -3.85
CA MET A 40 -17.30 10.18 -4.07
C MET A 40 -17.88 10.66 -5.40
N ALA A 41 -17.77 9.88 -6.47
CA ALA A 41 -18.36 10.20 -7.76
C ALA A 41 -19.90 10.26 -7.67
N GLN A 42 -20.51 9.35 -6.92
CA GLN A 42 -21.95 9.35 -6.70
C GLN A 42 -22.41 10.55 -5.86
N GLN A 43 -21.67 10.91 -4.81
CA GLN A 43 -21.92 12.13 -4.04
C GLN A 43 -21.80 13.38 -4.92
N ALA A 44 -20.76 13.46 -5.76
CA ALA A 44 -20.60 14.56 -6.71
C ALA A 44 -21.77 14.65 -7.69
N ALA A 45 -22.25 13.52 -8.21
CA ALA A 45 -23.42 13.48 -9.08
C ALA A 45 -24.68 14.04 -8.39
N TRP A 46 -24.94 13.64 -7.15
CA TRP A 46 -26.07 14.16 -6.36
C TRP A 46 -25.97 15.65 -6.09
N ILE A 47 -24.77 16.18 -5.83
CA ILE A 47 -24.54 17.62 -5.68
C ILE A 47 -24.89 18.36 -6.98
N VAL A 48 -24.47 17.82 -8.13
CA VAL A 48 -24.78 18.41 -9.44
C VAL A 48 -26.29 18.39 -9.71
N GLU A 49 -26.93 17.24 -9.55
CA GLU A 49 -28.38 17.07 -9.75
C GLU A 49 -29.19 18.02 -8.87
N SER A 50 -28.87 18.09 -7.57
CA SER A 50 -29.56 18.95 -6.60
C SER A 50 -29.30 20.45 -6.85
N SER A 51 -28.15 20.79 -7.45
CA SER A 51 -27.84 22.15 -7.87
C SER A 51 -28.65 22.58 -9.10
N ILE A 52 -28.80 21.69 -10.08
CA ILE A 52 -29.60 21.93 -11.29
C ILE A 52 -31.08 22.02 -10.95
N ALA A 53 -31.58 21.13 -10.09
CA ALA A 53 -32.97 21.11 -9.64
C ALA A 53 -33.39 22.35 -8.81
N GLY A 54 -32.45 23.25 -8.50
CA GLY A 54 -32.71 24.50 -7.80
C GLY A 54 -32.69 24.38 -6.27
N ALA A 55 -32.71 23.15 -5.73
CA ALA A 55 -32.73 22.88 -4.29
C ALA A 55 -31.49 23.45 -3.57
N LEU A 56 -30.29 23.29 -4.15
CA LEU A 56 -29.06 23.86 -3.57
C LEU A 56 -28.84 25.34 -3.94
N LYS A 57 -29.44 25.83 -5.02
CA LYS A 57 -29.34 27.24 -5.45
C LYS A 57 -29.99 28.19 -4.43
N GLN A 58 -30.99 27.70 -3.72
CA GLN A 58 -31.73 28.44 -2.71
C GLN A 58 -31.12 28.30 -1.30
N ASP A 59 -30.11 27.43 -1.12
CA ASP A 59 -29.42 27.22 0.15
C ASP A 59 -27.88 27.09 -0.05
N PRO A 60 -27.16 28.22 -0.11
CA PRO A 60 -25.71 28.24 -0.28
C PRO A 60 -24.93 27.60 0.88
N ALA A 61 -25.50 27.57 2.08
CA ALA A 61 -24.85 26.95 3.23
C ALA A 61 -24.85 25.43 3.09
N LEU A 62 -25.98 24.85 2.67
CA LEU A 62 -26.10 23.44 2.37
C LEU A 62 -25.21 23.03 1.18
N GLN A 63 -25.12 23.87 0.15
CA GLN A 63 -24.21 23.62 -0.98
C GLN A 63 -22.74 23.53 -0.54
N ARG A 64 -22.29 24.45 0.34
CA ARG A 64 -20.94 24.41 0.92
C ARG A 64 -20.72 23.17 1.77
N LEU A 65 -21.68 22.83 2.63
CA LEU A 65 -21.59 21.63 3.47
C LEU A 65 -21.33 20.37 2.64
N PHE A 66 -22.06 20.17 1.54
CA PHE A 66 -21.84 19.02 0.68
C PHE A 66 -20.49 19.05 -0.03
N ALA A 67 -20.04 20.23 -0.48
CA ALA A 67 -18.72 20.39 -1.10
C ALA A 67 -17.59 20.10 -0.11
N ASP A 68 -17.72 20.57 1.14
CA ASP A 68 -16.75 20.34 2.20
C ASP A 68 -16.69 18.85 2.60
N GLN A 69 -17.85 18.18 2.72
CA GLN A 69 -17.90 16.74 2.97
C GLN A 69 -17.22 15.91 1.87
N LEU A 70 -17.41 16.29 0.60
CA LEU A 70 -16.73 15.64 -0.51
C LEU A 70 -15.21 15.90 -0.45
N ALA A 71 -14.79 17.12 -0.12
CA ALA A 71 -13.39 17.47 0.05
C ALA A 71 -12.73 16.68 1.19
N ASP A 72 -13.41 16.52 2.32
CA ASP A 72 -12.94 15.71 3.45
C ASP A 72 -12.83 14.23 3.08
N SER A 73 -13.76 13.71 2.28
CA SER A 73 -13.69 12.34 1.76
C SER A 73 -12.46 12.13 0.88
N VAL A 74 -12.13 13.11 0.01
CA VAL A 74 -10.92 13.07 -0.82
C VAL A 74 -9.65 13.11 0.03
N ARG A 75 -9.61 13.96 1.07
CA ARG A 75 -8.47 14.02 2.02
C ARG A 75 -8.30 12.70 2.77
N GLY A 76 -9.41 12.12 3.24
CA GLY A 76 -9.43 10.82 3.90
C GLY A 76 -8.85 9.73 3.02
N LEU A 77 -9.32 9.63 1.77
CA LEU A 77 -8.78 8.67 0.80
C LEU A 77 -7.27 8.83 0.60
N ALA A 78 -6.78 10.06 0.46
CA ALA A 78 -5.35 10.32 0.30
C ALA A 78 -4.52 9.84 1.52
N SER A 79 -5.04 10.08 2.73
CA SER A 79 -4.43 9.60 3.98
C SER A 79 -4.40 8.07 4.05
N ASP A 80 -5.50 7.41 3.70
CA ASP A 80 -5.58 5.94 3.71
C ASP A 80 -4.60 5.31 2.70
N VAL A 81 -4.50 5.90 1.50
CA VAL A 81 -3.54 5.47 0.48
C VAL A 81 -2.11 5.60 0.98
N ALA A 82 -1.77 6.71 1.64
CA ALA A 82 -0.45 6.89 2.22
C ALA A 82 -0.14 5.83 3.29
N ALA A 83 -1.06 5.59 4.22
CA ALA A 83 -0.91 4.58 5.26
C ALA A 83 -0.72 3.16 4.68
N LEU A 84 -1.55 2.77 3.71
CA LEU A 84 -1.42 1.46 3.05
C LEU A 84 -0.13 1.35 2.23
N THR A 85 0.36 2.45 1.67
CA THR A 85 1.64 2.48 0.95
C THR A 85 2.79 2.23 1.92
N ILE A 86 2.81 2.91 3.07
CA ILE A 86 3.81 2.68 4.13
C ILE A 86 3.80 1.20 4.53
N LEU A 87 2.64 0.65 4.88
CA LEU A 87 2.50 -0.77 5.24
C LEU A 87 2.98 -1.73 4.14
N THR A 88 2.80 -1.36 2.87
CA THR A 88 3.32 -2.13 1.73
C THR A 88 4.84 -2.11 1.71
N LEU A 89 5.45 -0.94 1.91
CA LEU A 89 6.91 -0.79 1.98
C LEU A 89 7.51 -1.58 3.14
N GLU A 90 6.88 -1.57 4.32
CA GLU A 90 7.31 -2.38 5.47
C GLU A 90 7.30 -3.88 5.15
N LYS A 91 6.25 -4.36 4.46
CA LYS A 91 6.17 -5.76 4.03
C LYS A 91 7.24 -6.11 2.99
N VAL A 92 7.53 -5.20 2.07
CA VAL A 92 8.61 -5.37 1.09
C VAL A 92 9.97 -5.46 1.80
N TRP A 93 10.25 -4.56 2.75
CA TRP A 93 11.46 -4.63 3.57
C TRP A 93 11.60 -5.96 4.29
N ASN A 94 10.55 -6.38 5.00
CA ASN A 94 10.54 -7.64 5.75
C ASN A 94 10.80 -8.84 4.83
N ALA A 95 10.26 -8.82 3.61
CA ALA A 95 10.49 -9.86 2.62
C ALA A 95 11.95 -9.86 2.12
N VAL A 96 12.53 -8.70 1.84
CA VAL A 96 13.93 -8.54 1.45
C VAL A 96 14.87 -9.06 2.53
N VAL A 97 14.66 -8.62 3.77
CA VAL A 97 15.45 -9.08 4.93
C VAL A 97 15.37 -10.59 5.07
N LYS A 98 14.17 -11.17 4.98
CA LYS A 98 13.97 -12.61 5.07
C LYS A 98 14.74 -13.39 4.00
N VAL A 99 14.79 -12.89 2.75
CA VAL A 99 15.55 -13.54 1.68
C VAL A 99 17.05 -13.44 1.93
N LEU A 100 17.58 -12.23 2.16
CA LEU A 100 19.02 -12.00 2.29
C LEU A 100 19.59 -12.65 3.55
N TRP A 101 19.00 -12.37 4.72
CA TRP A 101 19.47 -12.97 5.97
C TRP A 101 19.19 -14.46 6.01
N GLY A 102 18.11 -14.93 5.38
CA GLY A 102 17.86 -16.36 5.22
C GLY A 102 18.98 -17.06 4.45
N ALA A 103 19.42 -16.48 3.33
CA ALA A 103 20.51 -17.01 2.53
C ALA A 103 21.85 -16.98 3.29
N ILE A 104 22.17 -15.84 3.93
CA ILE A 104 23.41 -15.68 4.71
C ILE A 104 23.45 -16.67 5.88
N ASN A 105 22.39 -16.71 6.69
CA ASN A 105 22.33 -17.57 7.87
C ASN A 105 22.37 -19.06 7.49
N LYS A 106 21.78 -19.44 6.35
CA LYS A 106 21.88 -20.80 5.82
C LYS A 106 23.33 -21.15 5.44
N ALA A 107 24.05 -20.24 4.79
CA ALA A 107 25.46 -20.44 4.45
C ALA A 107 26.34 -20.53 5.71
N LEU A 108 26.17 -19.61 6.67
CA LEU A 108 26.89 -19.61 7.95
C LEU A 108 26.65 -20.89 8.75
N ALA A 109 25.38 -21.33 8.86
CA ALA A 109 25.02 -22.57 9.54
C ALA A 109 25.69 -23.80 8.89
N SER A 110 25.78 -23.84 7.55
CA SER A 110 26.46 -24.93 6.84
C SER A 110 27.97 -24.99 7.09
N ALA A 111 28.56 -23.88 7.53
CA ALA A 111 29.96 -23.75 7.93
C ALA A 111 30.17 -23.87 9.45
N SER A 112 29.13 -24.24 10.21
CA SER A 112 29.16 -24.29 11.69
C SER A 112 29.52 -22.96 12.35
N MET A 113 29.21 -21.84 11.70
CA MET A 113 29.37 -20.49 12.25
C MET A 113 28.09 -20.02 12.95
N GLY A 114 28.21 -19.01 13.82
CA GLY A 114 27.07 -18.35 14.45
C GLY A 114 26.16 -17.62 13.45
N LEU A 115 24.91 -17.37 13.85
CA LEU A 115 23.90 -16.70 13.01
C LEU A 115 23.96 -15.17 13.17
N LEU A 116 23.66 -14.45 12.10
CA LEU A 116 23.47 -13.00 12.16
C LEU A 116 22.07 -12.65 12.65
N ALA A 117 21.99 -11.64 13.51
CA ALA A 117 20.73 -11.03 13.91
C ALA A 117 20.04 -10.37 12.71
N LEU A 118 18.72 -10.42 12.70
CA LEU A 118 17.90 -9.73 11.69
C LEU A 118 17.94 -8.21 11.92
N PRO A 119 18.06 -7.40 10.86
CA PRO A 119 18.01 -5.95 10.95
C PRO A 119 16.59 -5.51 11.32
N ALA A 120 16.50 -4.46 12.13
CA ALA A 120 15.25 -3.75 12.36
C ALA A 120 14.88 -2.91 11.13
N LEU A 121 13.57 -2.70 10.95
CA LEU A 121 13.01 -1.71 10.03
C LEU A 121 13.24 -0.30 10.60
#